data_AF-A0A382EVP4-F1
#
_entry.id   AF-A0A382EVP4-F1
#
_cell.length_a   1.000
_cell.length_b   1.000
_cell.length_c   1.000
_cell.angle_alpha   90.00
_cell.angle_beta   90.00
_cell.angle_gamma   90.00
#
_symmetry.space_group_name_H-M   'P 1'
#
loop_
_entity.id
_entity.type
_entity.pdbx_description
1 polymer ?
#
loop_
_entity_poly.entity_id
_entity_poly.type
_entity_poly.pdbx_seq_one_letter_code
_entity_poly.pdbx_strand_id
1 'polypeptide(L)' 'MNFCRLLLFYTIFLSTLLGKEYYLYVTSESQDEVHLIMFDGKKGKVIKDIPVGVWPLEIEGPHG' A
#
# COMPACT_ATOMS: atom_id res chain seq x y z
N MET A 1 2.53 -0.23 41.25
CA MET A 1 1.85 0.62 40.24
C MET A 1 2.66 0.85 38.95
N ASN A 2 3.82 0.19 38.75
CA ASN A 2 4.76 0.58 37.68
C ASN A 2 5.00 -0.49 36.61
N PHE A 3 4.82 -1.78 36.91
CA PHE A 3 5.14 -2.87 35.99
C PHE A 3 4.21 -2.92 34.77
N CYS A 4 2.89 -2.92 34.97
CA CYS A 4 1.93 -2.91 33.86
C CYS A 4 2.05 -1.65 33.00
N ARG A 5 2.44 -0.52 33.60
CA ARG A 5 2.63 0.75 32.89
C ARG A 5 3.88 0.71 32.01
N LEU A 6 4.99 0.13 32.50
CA LEU A 6 6.19 -0.14 31.72
C LEU A 6 5.93 -1.11 30.56
N LEU A 7 5.15 -2.17 30.82
CA LEU A 7 4.76 -3.12 29.78
C LEU A 7 3.94 -2.45 28.68
N LEU A 8 3.01 -1.55 29.04
CA LEU A 8 2.23 -0.75 28.09
C LEU A 8 3.12 0.18 27.25
N PHE A 9 4.10 0.86 27.86
CA PHE A 9 5.02 1.72 27.11
C PHE A 9 5.89 0.90 26.15
N TYR A 10 6.34 -0.28 26.57
CA TYR A 10 7.15 -1.16 25.73
C TYR A 10 6.37 -1.66 24.51
N THR A 11 5.10 -2.03 24.68
CA THR A 11 4.27 -2.49 23.55
C THR A 11 3.94 -1.35 22.57
N ILE A 12 3.67 -0.15 23.06
CA ILE A 12 3.46 1.03 22.21
C ILE A 12 4.75 1.42 21.46
N PHE A 13 5.91 1.28 22.10
CA PHE A 13 7.19 1.52 21.42
C PHE A 13 7.49 0.47 20.36
N LEU A 14 7.17 -0.80 20.60
CA LEU A 14 7.33 -1.85 19.58
C LEU A 14 6.42 -1.65 18.36
N SER A 15 5.21 -1.11 18.56
CA SER A 15 4.29 -0.89 17.44
C SER A 15 4.72 0.24 16.49
N THR A 16 5.56 1.18 16.94
CA THR A 16 6.14 2.22 16.05
C THR A 16 7.32 1.71 15.22
N LEU A 17 7.91 0.57 15.60
CA LEU A 17 8.99 -0.09 14.86
C LEU A 17 8.46 -0.99 13.72
N LEU A 18 7.19 -1.39 13.78
CA LEU A 18 6.54 -2.11 12.68
C LEU A 18 6.18 -1.09 11.58
N GLY A 19 6.90 -1.16 10.46
CA GLY A 19 6.61 -0.34 9.28
C GLY A 19 5.20 -0.60 8.75
N LYS A 20 4.52 0.44 8.28
CA LYS A 20 3.22 0.29 7.61
C LYS A 20 3.44 -0.20 6.19
N GLU A 21 2.70 -1.24 5.81
CA GLU A 21 2.61 -1.65 4.40
C GLU A 21 1.51 -0.83 3.71
N TYR A 22 1.87 -0.23 2.58
CA TYR A 22 0.96 0.52 1.74
C TYR A 22 0.75 -0.21 0.42
N TYR A 23 -0.49 -0.27 -0.04
CA TYR A 23 -0.86 -0.93 -1.28
C TYR A 23 -1.38 0.11 -2.26
N LEU A 24 -0.73 0.21 -3.42
CA LEU A 24 -1.04 1.17 -4.47
C LEU A 24 -1.48 0.41 -5.71
N TYR A 25 -2.57 0.85 -6.35
CA TYR A 25 -2.94 0.44 -7.69
C TYR A 25 -2.49 1.53 -8.66
N VAL A 26 -1.62 1.17 -9.59
CA VAL A 26 -1.05 2.10 -10.57
C VAL A 26 -1.37 1.59 -11.96
N THR A 27 -2.08 2.40 -12.75
CA THR A 27 -2.41 2.09 -14.14
C THR A 27 -1.17 2.25 -15.03
N SER A 28 -0.94 1.29 -15.93
CA SER A 28 0.09 1.33 -16.96
C SER A 28 -0.58 1.25 -18.31
N GLU A 29 -0.82 2.41 -18.92
CA GLU A 29 -1.56 2.52 -20.18
C GLU A 29 -0.83 1.83 -21.34
N SER A 30 0.50 1.95 -21.41
CA SER A 30 1.29 1.32 -22.47
C SER A 30 1.41 -0.21 -22.36
N GLN A 31 0.97 -0.80 -21.25
CA GLN A 31 1.00 -2.24 -20.99
C GLN A 31 -0.39 -2.85 -20.80
N ASP A 32 -1.47 -2.09 -20.95
CA ASP A 32 -2.85 -2.56 -20.76
C ASP A 32 -3.08 -3.26 -19.39
N GLU A 33 -2.41 -2.77 -18.35
CA GLU A 33 -2.32 -3.40 -17.02
C GLU A 33 -2.50 -2.41 -15.87
N VAL A 34 -2.84 -2.96 -14.69
CA VAL A 34 -2.76 -2.27 -13.40
C VAL A 34 -1.79 -3.02 -12.51
N HIS A 35 -0.75 -2.33 -12.05
CA HIS A 35 0.22 -2.86 -11.09
C HIS A 35 -0.28 -2.64 -9.67
N LEU A 36 -0.37 -3.71 -8.90
CA LEU A 36 -0.48 -3.66 -7.45
C LEU A 36 0.93 -3.61 -6.86
N ILE A 37 1.26 -2.50 -6.21
CA ILE A 37 2.55 -2.24 -5.61
C ILE A 37 2.41 -2.26 -4.09
N MET A 38 3.22 -3.09 -3.43
CA MET A 38 3.43 -3.01 -1.98
C MET A 38 4.62 -2.09 -1.70
N PHE A 39 4.42 -1.12 -0.82
CA PHE A 39 5.46 -0.21 -0.35
C PHE A 39 5.62 -0.35 1.17
N ASP A 40 6.82 -0.69 1.61
CA ASP A 40 7.15 -0.95 3.03
C ASP A 40 7.60 0.32 3.79
N GLY A 41 7.50 1.49 3.17
CA GLY A 41 8.06 2.75 3.68
C GLY A 41 9.47 3.05 3.18
N LYS A 42 10.15 2.12 2.52
CA LYS A 42 11.51 2.28 1.96
C LYS A 42 11.60 1.88 0.49
N LYS A 43 10.96 0.78 0.10
CA LYS A 43 11.01 0.20 -1.23
C LYS A 43 9.62 -0.20 -1.71
N GLY A 44 9.35 0.11 -2.97
CA GLY A 44 8.18 -0.40 -3.68
C GLY A 44 8.52 -1.71 -4.36
N LYS A 45 7.57 -2.65 -4.33
CA LYS A 45 7.63 -3.92 -5.07
C LYS A 45 6.30 -4.14 -5.76
N VAL A 46 6.34 -4.39 -7.07
CA VAL A 46 5.17 -4.91 -7.79
C VAL A 46 4.92 -6.32 -7.29
N ILE A 47 3.74 -6.54 -6.70
CA ILE A 47 3.34 -7.84 -6.15
C ILE A 47 2.32 -8.55 -7.04
N LYS A 48 1.67 -7.82 -7.95
CA LYS A 48 0.74 -8.39 -8.93
C LYS A 48 0.54 -7.44 -10.10
N ASP A 49 0.48 -8.02 -11.30
CA ASP A 49 0.01 -7.37 -12.52
C ASP A 49 -1.41 -7.83 -12.82
N ILE A 50 -2.28 -6.89 -13.15
CA ILE A 50 -3.70 -7.14 -13.41
C ILE A 50 -3.99 -6.68 -14.84
N PRO A 51 -4.18 -7.60 -15.80
CA PRO A 51 -4.53 -7.22 -17.17
C PRO A 51 -5.92 -6.61 -17.20
N VAL A 52 -6.04 -5.46 -17.84
CA VAL A 52 -7.31 -4.72 -17.98
C VAL A 52 -7.71 -4.51 -19.44
N GLY A 53 -6.82 -4.80 -20.39
CA GLY A 53 -7.06 -4.65 -21.82
C GLY A 53 -6.89 -3.22 -22.31
N VAL A 54 -7.22 -2.98 -23.58
CA VAL A 54 -7.02 -1.68 -24.24
C VAL A 54 -8.13 -0.70 -23.85
N TRP A 55 -7.73 0.49 -23.41
CA TRP A 55 -8.61 1.59 -22.96
C TRP A 55 -9.55 1.21 -21.80
N PRO A 56 -9.00 0.80 -20.64
CA PRO A 56 -9.80 0.70 -19.42
C PRO A 56 -10.35 2.08 -19.05
N LEU A 57 -11.60 2.14 -18.59
CA LEU A 57 -12.24 3.40 -18.19
C LEU A 57 -11.41 4.11 -17.11
N GLU A 58 -11.25 5.43 -17.25
CA GLU A 58 -10.46 6.24 -16.33
C GLU A 58 -10.98 6.14 -14.87
N ILE A 59 -10.09 6.31 -13.89
CA ILE A 59 -10.46 6.25 -12.46
C ILE A 59 -11.26 7.45 -11.98
N GLU A 60 -11.36 8.51 -12.79
CA GLU A 60 -11.96 9.80 -12.44
C GLU A 60 -13.48 9.86 -12.74
N GLY A 61 -14.06 8.82 -13.36
CA GLY A 61 -15.48 8.76 -13.71
C GLY A 61 -15.84 9.66 -14.90
N PRO A 62 -17.12 9.72 -15.32
CA PRO A 62 -17.53 10.59 -16.43
C PRO A 62 -17.24 12.06 -16.08
N HIS A 63 -16.34 12.68 -16.84
CA HIS A 63 -16.23 14.14 -16.88
C HIS A 63 -17.45 14.69 -17.62
N GLY A 64 -18.39 15.23 -16.85
CA GLY A 64 -19.50 16.03 -17.36
C GLY A 64 -19.02 17.40 -17.84
#